data_AF-A0A2G2H7J3-F1
#
_entry.id   AF-A0A2G2H7J3-F1
#
_cell.length_a   1.000
_cell.length_b   1.000
_cell.length_c   1.000
_cell.angle_alpha   90.00
_cell.angle_beta   90.00
_cell.angle_gamma   90.00
#
_symmetry.space_group_name_H-M   'P 1'
#
loop_
_entity.id
_entity.type
_entity.pdbx_description
1 polymer ?
#
loop_
_entity_poly.entity_id
_entity_poly.type
_entity_poly.pdbx_seq_one_letter_code
_entity_poly.pdbx_strand_id
1 'polypeptide(L)'
;MTGPKPLSNILEITPYKGGQKLDHGWKLSSNENPLGASSKAVEALTNAARHLELYPDGSAFALRQAIGAKYDIDPDRIVCGAGSDEIFQLLGRAYLQPGDEVLQSAHGFLVYSLVAQQAGAKLVSAPEKELRTDVDAMLERVTDKTKIVFLANP
;
A
#
# COMPACT_ATOMS: atom_id res chain seq x y z
N MET A 1 6.28 38.38 -1.27
CA MET A 1 5.05 37.59 -1.46
C MET A 1 5.24 36.23 -0.84
N THR A 2 4.43 35.84 0.14
CA THR A 2 4.46 34.49 0.72
C THR A 2 3.57 33.59 -0.12
N GLY A 3 4.17 32.88 -1.07
CA GLY A 3 3.47 31.83 -1.82
C GLY A 3 3.02 30.68 -0.92
N PRO A 4 2.25 29.72 -1.46
CA PRO A 4 1.85 28.53 -0.71
C PRO A 4 3.08 27.82 -0.14
N LYS A 5 3.00 27.42 1.13
CA LYS A 5 4.05 26.64 1.80
C LYS A 5 3.56 25.20 1.99
N PRO A 6 4.36 24.18 1.64
CA PRO A 6 4.01 22.80 1.95
C PRO A 6 4.00 22.59 3.47
N LEU A 7 3.32 21.52 3.91
CA LEU A 7 3.37 21.10 5.31
C LEU A 7 4.80 20.70 5.70
N SER A 8 5.21 20.96 6.93
CA SER A 8 6.58 20.74 7.39
C SER A 8 6.99 19.27 7.32
N ASN A 9 6.10 18.35 7.71
CA ASN A 9 6.34 16.91 7.67
C ASN A 9 6.63 16.41 6.25
N ILE A 10 6.10 17.05 5.21
CA ILE A 10 6.36 16.66 3.81
C ILE A 10 7.81 16.95 3.41
N LEU A 11 8.41 18.01 3.97
CA LEU A 11 9.80 18.38 3.68
C LEU A 11 10.81 17.41 4.31
N GLU A 12 10.39 16.61 5.29
CA GLU A 12 11.23 15.63 5.98
C GLU A 12 11.22 14.25 5.31
N ILE A 13 10.30 14.02 4.36
CA ILE A 13 10.16 12.72 3.68
C ILE A 13 11.32 12.53 2.71
N THR A 14 12.07 11.44 2.89
CA THR A 14 13.04 10.99 1.89
C THR A 14 12.28 10.32 0.74
N PRO A 15 12.44 10.78 -0.51
CA PRO A 15 11.75 10.17 -1.66
C PRO A 15 12.11 8.69 -1.82
N TYR A 16 11.12 7.87 -2.13
CA TYR A 16 11.34 6.46 -2.45
C TYR A 16 12.22 6.31 -3.69
N LYS A 17 13.22 5.43 -3.59
CA LYS A 17 14.06 5.01 -4.71
C LYS A 17 13.72 3.56 -5.07
N GLY A 18 13.05 3.40 -6.21
CA GLY A 18 12.71 2.09 -6.74
C GLY A 18 13.94 1.26 -7.15
N GLY A 19 13.74 -0.06 -7.29
CA GLY A 19 14.77 -0.96 -7.80
C GLY A 19 15.22 -0.55 -9.21
N GLN A 20 16.52 -0.64 -9.49
CA GLN A 20 17.08 -0.25 -10.77
C GLN A 20 16.53 -1.13 -11.91
N LYS A 21 16.24 -0.50 -13.05
CA LYS A 21 15.99 -1.21 -14.30
C LYS A 21 17.32 -1.78 -14.80
N LEU A 22 17.30 -3.03 -15.22
CA LEU A 22 18.44 -3.66 -15.88
C LEU A 22 18.22 -3.64 -17.39
N ASP A 23 19.24 -3.23 -18.15
CA ASP A 23 19.23 -3.31 -19.62
C ASP A 23 19.52 -4.74 -20.09
N HIS A 24 20.30 -5.49 -19.32
CA HIS A 24 20.65 -6.89 -19.56
C HIS A 24 20.65 -7.70 -18.25
N GLY A 25 20.26 -8.98 -18.32
CA GLY A 25 20.20 -9.90 -17.17
C GLY A 25 18.80 -10.07 -16.58
N TRP A 26 18.70 -10.89 -15.53
CA TRP A 26 17.44 -11.19 -14.84
C TRP A 26 17.23 -10.22 -13.67
N LYS A 27 16.12 -9.48 -13.67
CA LYS A 27 15.73 -8.61 -12.56
C LYS A 27 15.08 -9.44 -11.46
N LEU A 28 15.70 -9.46 -10.28
CA LEU A 28 15.25 -10.25 -9.11
C LEU A 28 15.00 -9.38 -7.87
N SER A 29 14.72 -8.09 -8.06
CA SER A 29 14.70 -7.08 -6.99
C SER A 29 13.31 -6.49 -6.68
N SER A 30 12.24 -7.01 -7.30
CA SER A 30 10.89 -6.41 -7.19
C SER A 30 9.75 -7.44 -7.05
N ASN A 31 10.06 -8.70 -6.73
CA ASN A 31 9.07 -9.78 -6.56
C ASN A 31 8.13 -9.97 -7.78
N GLU A 32 8.60 -9.63 -8.98
CA GLU A 32 7.82 -9.77 -10.22
C GLU A 32 7.61 -11.26 -10.55
N ASN A 33 6.42 -11.61 -11.06
CA ASN A 33 6.11 -12.97 -11.49
C ASN A 33 6.74 -13.25 -12.86
N PRO A 34 7.61 -14.28 -13.01
CA PRO A 34 8.26 -14.59 -14.28
C PRO A 34 7.32 -15.20 -15.33
N LEU A 35 6.12 -15.66 -14.96
CA LEU A 35 5.19 -16.34 -15.86
C LEU A 35 4.40 -15.39 -16.78
N GLY A 36 4.41 -14.09 -16.50
CA GLY A 36 3.57 -13.12 -17.19
C GLY A 36 2.09 -13.19 -16.80
N ALA A 37 1.27 -12.40 -17.48
CA ALA A 37 -0.17 -12.34 -17.25
C ALA A 37 -0.91 -13.51 -17.93
N SER A 38 -2.07 -13.89 -17.39
CA SER A 38 -2.97 -14.84 -18.04
C SER A 38 -3.38 -14.37 -19.44
N SER A 39 -3.47 -15.29 -20.42
CA SER A 39 -3.95 -14.97 -21.77
C SER A 39 -5.34 -14.31 -21.78
N LYS A 40 -6.23 -14.73 -20.86
CA LYS A 40 -7.56 -14.13 -20.68
C LYS A 40 -7.48 -12.67 -20.21
N ALA A 41 -6.49 -12.34 -19.38
CA ALA A 41 -6.29 -10.96 -18.91
C ALA A 41 -5.74 -10.08 -20.04
N VAL A 42 -4.83 -10.62 -20.86
CA VAL A 42 -4.29 -9.92 -22.04
C VAL A 42 -5.39 -9.62 -23.05
N GLU A 43 -6.28 -10.59 -23.31
CA GLU A 43 -7.44 -10.41 -24.19
C GLU A 43 -8.40 -9.33 -23.64
N ALA A 44 -8.75 -9.41 -22.35
CA ALA A 44 -9.60 -8.43 -21.70
C ALA A 44 -9.03 -7.00 -21.78
N LEU A 45 -7.73 -6.84 -21.53
CA LEU A 45 -7.04 -5.55 -21.65
C LEU A 45 -7.07 -5.03 -23.09
N THR A 46 -6.81 -5.91 -24.06
CA THR A 46 -6.80 -5.54 -25.48
C THR A 46 -8.17 -5.07 -25.95
N ASN A 47 -9.25 -5.70 -25.47
CA ASN A 47 -10.61 -5.27 -25.75
C ASN A 47 -10.94 -3.94 -25.07
N ALA A 48 -10.57 -3.77 -23.80
CA ALA A 48 -10.77 -2.51 -23.07
C ALA A 48 -10.01 -1.33 -23.70
N ALA A 49 -8.81 -1.58 -24.22
CA ALA A 49 -7.97 -0.56 -24.88
C ALA A 49 -8.59 0.03 -26.16
N ARG A 50 -9.67 -0.57 -26.69
CA ARG A 50 -10.41 -0.03 -27.85
C ARG A 50 -11.31 1.17 -27.51
N HIS A 51 -11.52 1.43 -26.21
CA HIS A 51 -12.45 2.44 -25.72
C HIS A 51 -11.83 3.37 -24.66
N LEU A 52 -10.57 3.76 -24.86
CA LEU A 52 -9.82 4.60 -23.91
C LEU A 52 -10.36 6.04 -23.82
N GLU A 53 -11.20 6.46 -24.75
CA GLU A 53 -11.92 7.75 -24.72
C GLU A 53 -12.99 7.82 -23.62
N LEU A 54 -13.37 6.68 -23.05
CA LEU A 54 -14.37 6.58 -21.99
C LEU A 54 -13.71 6.46 -20.61
N TYR A 55 -14.31 7.08 -19.61
CA TYR A 55 -13.93 6.85 -18.22
C TYR A 55 -14.21 5.39 -17.82
N PRO A 56 -13.35 4.79 -16.97
CA PRO A 56 -13.62 3.48 -16.40
C PRO A 56 -14.79 3.55 -15.41
N ASP A 57 -15.32 2.38 -15.02
CA ASP A 57 -16.23 2.27 -13.88
C ASP A 57 -15.53 2.72 -12.60
N GLY A 58 -15.85 3.92 -12.13
CA GLY A 58 -15.25 4.52 -10.94
C GLY A 58 -15.56 3.78 -9.64
N SER A 59 -16.52 2.85 -9.63
CA SER A 59 -16.88 2.06 -8.45
C SER A 59 -16.25 0.66 -8.44
N ALA A 60 -15.56 0.28 -9.52
CA ALA A 60 -15.04 -1.06 -9.74
C ALA A 60 -16.09 -2.18 -9.48
N PHE A 61 -17.36 -1.93 -9.78
CA PHE A 61 -18.49 -2.77 -9.43
C PHE A 61 -18.30 -4.21 -9.92
N ALA A 62 -18.03 -4.39 -11.22
CA ALA A 62 -17.86 -5.72 -11.79
C ALA A 62 -16.68 -6.49 -11.16
N LEU A 63 -15.60 -5.78 -10.82
CA LEU A 63 -14.44 -6.36 -10.15
C LEU A 63 -14.77 -6.78 -8.70
N ARG A 64 -15.46 -5.92 -7.93
CA ARG A 64 -15.90 -6.24 -6.57
C ARG A 64 -16.82 -7.45 -6.54
N GLN A 65 -17.80 -7.52 -7.45
CA GLN A 65 -18.69 -8.69 -7.59
C GLN A 65 -17.90 -9.98 -7.86
N ALA A 66 -16.92 -9.93 -8.77
CA ALA A 66 -16.12 -11.10 -9.14
C ALA A 66 -15.21 -11.57 -8.00
N ILE A 67 -14.56 -10.65 -7.28
CA ILE A 67 -13.75 -10.97 -6.10
C ILE A 67 -14.64 -11.56 -5.00
N GLY A 68 -15.78 -10.93 -4.72
CA GLY A 68 -16.72 -11.38 -3.70
C GLY A 68 -17.21 -12.81 -3.95
N ALA A 69 -17.64 -13.12 -5.17
CA ALA A 69 -18.05 -14.47 -5.56
C ALA A 69 -16.90 -15.50 -5.47
N LYS A 70 -15.67 -15.10 -5.78
CA LYS A 70 -14.51 -16.00 -5.76
C LYS A 70 -14.09 -16.40 -4.34
N TYR A 71 -14.19 -15.48 -3.39
CA TYR A 71 -13.68 -15.64 -2.03
C TYR A 71 -14.77 -15.72 -0.96
N ASP A 72 -16.05 -15.73 -1.36
CA ASP A 72 -17.22 -15.71 -0.46
C ASP A 72 -17.21 -14.48 0.47
N ILE A 73 -17.01 -13.30 -0.12
CA ILE A 73 -16.97 -12.00 0.57
C ILE A 73 -18.07 -11.11 0.01
N ASP A 74 -18.80 -10.43 0.91
CA ASP A 74 -19.75 -9.39 0.54
C ASP A 74 -19.05 -8.28 -0.29
N PRO A 75 -19.47 -8.03 -1.55
CA PRO A 75 -18.87 -7.01 -2.42
C PRO A 75 -18.88 -5.58 -1.84
N ASP A 76 -19.79 -5.26 -0.92
CA ASP A 76 -19.83 -3.95 -0.25
C ASP A 76 -18.74 -3.80 0.82
N ARG A 77 -18.05 -4.89 1.17
CA ARG A 77 -16.88 -4.90 2.06
C ARG A 77 -15.55 -4.83 1.31
N ILE A 78 -15.56 -4.70 -0.02
CA ILE A 78 -14.37 -4.69 -0.86
C ILE A 78 -14.10 -3.27 -1.34
N VAL A 79 -12.87 -2.80 -1.14
CA VAL A 79 -12.36 -1.55 -1.71
C VAL A 79 -11.28 -1.88 -2.73
N CYS A 80 -11.37 -1.30 -3.92
CA CYS A 80 -10.37 -1.43 -4.98
C CYS A 80 -9.56 -0.13 -5.07
N GLY A 81 -8.26 -0.26 -5.34
CA GLY A 81 -7.36 0.86 -5.59
C GLY A 81 -6.38 0.52 -6.71
N ALA A 82 -5.63 1.51 -7.17
CA ALA A 82 -4.55 1.40 -8.14
C ALA A 82 -3.28 0.79 -7.50
N GLY A 83 -3.42 -0.44 -7.01
CA GLY A 83 -2.43 -1.13 -6.18
C GLY A 83 -2.69 -0.97 -4.68
N SER A 84 -2.13 -1.87 -3.87
CA SER A 84 -2.32 -1.86 -2.41
C SER A 84 -1.75 -0.62 -1.72
N ASP A 85 -0.75 0.01 -2.31
CA ASP A 85 -0.13 1.23 -1.78
C ASP A 85 -1.13 2.38 -1.68
N GLU A 86 -2.05 2.52 -2.65
CA GLU A 86 -3.12 3.51 -2.57
C GLU A 86 -4.07 3.20 -1.42
N ILE A 87 -4.39 1.93 -1.19
CA ILE A 87 -5.23 1.50 -0.07
C ILE A 87 -4.55 1.86 1.26
N PHE A 88 -3.24 1.64 1.41
CA PHE A 88 -2.51 2.06 2.62
C PHE A 88 -2.55 3.59 2.83
N GLN A 89 -2.43 4.38 1.76
CA GLN A 89 -2.56 5.84 1.85
C GLN A 89 -3.98 6.27 2.22
N LEU A 90 -5.02 5.61 1.68
CA LEU A 90 -6.41 5.88 2.04
C LEU A 90 -6.66 5.56 3.51
N LEU A 91 -6.12 4.45 4.03
CA LEU A 91 -6.16 4.13 5.46
C LEU A 91 -5.48 5.23 6.30
N GLY A 92 -4.31 5.69 5.88
CA GLY A 92 -3.63 6.80 6.53
C GLY A 92 -4.49 8.07 6.59
N ARG A 93 -5.10 8.46 5.46
CA ARG A 93 -5.99 9.63 5.40
C ARG A 93 -7.26 9.48 6.22
N ALA A 94 -7.77 8.25 6.36
CA ALA A 94 -9.01 7.97 7.08
C ALA A 94 -8.81 7.95 8.60
N TYR A 95 -7.65 7.52 9.10
CA TYR A 95 -7.47 7.19 10.51
C TYR A 95 -6.34 7.94 11.22
N LEU A 96 -5.43 8.62 10.52
CA LEU A 96 -4.28 9.28 11.13
C LEU A 96 -4.43 10.80 11.22
N GLN A 97 -3.96 11.34 12.34
CA GLN A 97 -3.74 12.76 12.58
C GLN A 97 -2.28 13.01 12.99
N PRO A 98 -1.79 14.26 12.91
CA PRO A 98 -0.46 14.61 13.38
C PRO A 98 -0.24 14.18 14.84
N GLY A 99 0.83 13.42 15.07
CA GLY A 99 1.19 12.90 16.39
C GLY A 99 0.59 11.54 16.78
N ASP A 100 -0.30 10.96 15.96
CA ASP A 100 -0.69 9.55 16.06
C ASP A 100 0.48 8.61 15.74
N GLU A 101 0.30 7.32 15.98
CA GLU A 101 1.31 6.29 15.74
C GLU A 101 0.83 5.23 14.73
N VAL A 102 1.74 4.86 13.83
CA VAL A 102 1.65 3.70 12.95
C VAL A 102 2.70 2.70 13.41
N LEU A 103 2.28 1.47 13.72
CA LEU A 103 3.16 0.41 14.18
C LEU A 103 3.46 -0.61 13.07
N GLN A 104 4.72 -1.02 12.94
CA GLN A 104 5.18 -2.09 12.04
C GLN A 104 6.26 -2.97 12.70
N SER A 105 6.70 -4.02 12.02
CA SER A 105 7.93 -4.75 12.36
C SER A 105 9.19 -3.97 11.93
N ALA A 106 10.35 -4.31 12.48
CA ALA A 106 11.61 -3.59 12.31
C ALA A 106 12.03 -3.45 10.83
N HIS A 107 11.74 -4.45 10.01
CA HIS A 107 12.01 -4.45 8.57
C HIS A 107 10.72 -4.42 7.74
N GLY A 108 9.69 -3.76 8.27
CA GLY A 108 8.41 -3.56 7.59
C GLY A 108 8.55 -2.86 6.23
N PHE A 109 7.49 -2.97 5.42
CA PHE A 109 7.48 -2.41 4.08
C PHE A 109 7.57 -0.88 4.12
N LEU A 110 8.45 -0.30 3.29
CA LEU A 110 8.75 1.14 3.32
C LEU A 110 7.52 2.04 3.22
N VAL A 111 6.49 1.60 2.48
CA VAL A 111 5.26 2.39 2.29
C VAL A 111 4.56 2.69 3.61
N TYR A 112 4.66 1.83 4.63
CA TYR A 112 4.08 2.08 5.94
C TYR A 112 4.67 3.33 6.62
N SER A 113 5.99 3.49 6.51
CA SER A 113 6.69 4.70 6.95
C SER A 113 6.23 5.94 6.19
N LEU A 114 6.08 5.84 4.87
CA LEU A 114 5.60 6.94 4.04
C LEU A 114 4.18 7.37 4.41
N VAL A 115 3.28 6.41 4.64
CA VAL A 115 1.90 6.68 5.08
C VAL A 115 1.89 7.43 6.41
N ALA A 116 2.70 7.00 7.38
CA ALA A 116 2.83 7.68 8.67
C ALA A 116 3.33 9.12 8.49
N GLN A 117 4.45 9.30 7.78
CA GLN A 117 5.09 10.60 7.59
C GLN A 117 4.19 11.58 6.81
N GLN A 118 3.48 11.11 5.78
CA GLN A 118 2.53 11.94 5.01
C GLN A 118 1.40 12.49 5.88
N ALA A 119 0.95 11.74 6.88
CA ALA A 119 -0.07 12.17 7.84
C ALA A 119 0.50 12.97 9.03
N GLY A 120 1.82 13.11 9.14
CA GLY A 120 2.47 13.69 10.32
C GLY A 120 2.39 12.77 11.56
N ALA A 121 2.10 11.49 11.36
CA ALA A 121 2.14 10.45 12.37
C ALA A 121 3.57 9.95 12.58
N LYS A 122 3.80 9.30 13.72
CA LYS A 122 5.07 8.67 14.08
C LYS A 122 5.06 7.21 13.68
N LEU A 123 6.14 6.76 13.05
CA LEU A 123 6.37 5.35 12.85
C LEU A 123 6.96 4.75 14.13
N VAL A 124 6.37 3.67 14.61
CA VAL A 124 6.88 2.83 15.69
C VAL A 124 7.26 1.48 15.09
N SER A 125 8.46 1.00 15.38
CA SER A 125 8.96 -0.28 14.88
C SER A 125 9.21 -1.26 16.03
N ALA A 126 8.59 -2.44 15.95
CA ALA A 126 8.82 -3.56 16.86
C ALA A 126 9.99 -4.43 16.37
N PRO A 127 10.87 -4.91 17.26
CA PRO A 127 11.93 -5.84 16.91
C PRO A 127 11.30 -7.12 16.36
N GLU A 128 12.02 -7.74 15.46
CA GLU A 128 11.68 -9.04 14.92
C GLU A 128 12.47 -10.13 15.65
N LYS A 129 11.96 -11.35 15.60
CA LYS A 129 12.64 -12.54 16.08
C LYS A 129 12.98 -13.41 14.89
N GLU A 130 14.27 -13.64 14.65
CA GLU A 130 14.75 -14.46 13.52
C GLU A 130 14.19 -14.00 12.15
N LEU A 131 14.16 -12.68 11.91
CA LEU A 131 13.59 -12.05 10.71
C LEU A 131 12.10 -12.37 10.49
N ARG A 132 11.38 -12.66 11.58
CA ARG A 132 9.92 -12.83 11.59
C ARG A 132 9.31 -11.82 12.53
N THR A 133 8.10 -11.38 12.19
CA THR A 133 7.31 -10.52 13.05
C THR A 133 7.07 -11.21 14.39
N ASP A 134 7.40 -10.50 15.46
CA ASP A 134 7.10 -10.91 16.84
C ASP A 134 5.84 -10.16 17.30
N VAL A 135 4.71 -10.87 17.37
CA VAL A 135 3.41 -10.29 17.69
C VAL A 135 3.38 -9.76 19.12
N ASP A 136 4.04 -10.43 20.06
CA ASP A 136 4.09 -9.98 21.45
C ASP A 136 4.88 -8.66 21.53
N ALA A 137 6.03 -8.58 20.84
CA ALA A 137 6.82 -7.35 20.76
C ALA A 137 6.09 -6.19 20.06
N MET A 138 5.18 -6.49 19.12
CA MET A 138 4.28 -5.49 18.54
C MET A 138 3.24 -5.02 19.56
N LEU A 139 2.54 -5.94 20.23
CA LEU A 139 1.52 -5.61 21.22
C LEU A 139 2.08 -4.77 22.38
N GLU A 140 3.31 -5.06 22.83
CA GLU A 140 4.02 -4.28 23.86
C GLU A 140 4.27 -2.80 23.47
N ARG A 141 4.23 -2.47 22.17
CA ARG A 141 4.44 -1.12 21.65
C ARG A 141 3.16 -0.38 21.32
N VAL A 142 2.00 -1.02 21.47
CA VAL A 142 0.71 -0.36 21.28
C VAL A 142 0.50 0.66 22.40
N THR A 143 0.15 1.88 22.01
CA THR A 143 -0.23 2.96 22.92
C THR A 143 -1.60 3.51 22.54
N ASP A 144 -2.17 4.41 23.35
CA ASP A 144 -3.40 5.13 23.02
C ASP A 144 -3.30 5.96 21.71
N LYS A 145 -2.07 6.25 21.27
CA LYS A 145 -1.79 6.95 20.01
C LYS A 145 -1.69 6.02 18.81
N THR A 146 -1.55 4.71 19.01
CA THR A 146 -1.49 3.74 17.90
C THR A 146 -2.84 3.66 17.22
N LYS A 147 -2.92 4.06 15.94
CA LYS A 147 -4.16 4.01 15.15
C LYS A 147 -4.16 2.94 14.07
N ILE A 148 -2.97 2.61 13.57
CA ILE A 148 -2.80 1.59 12.53
C ILE A 148 -1.63 0.69 12.92
N VAL A 149 -1.86 -0.62 12.80
CA VAL A 149 -0.81 -1.64 12.88
C VAL A 149 -0.72 -2.31 11.52
N PHE A 150 0.44 -2.22 10.87
CA PHE A 150 0.73 -2.96 9.64
C PHE A 150 1.49 -4.24 9.97
N LEU A 151 0.83 -5.38 9.71
CA LEU A 151 1.41 -6.71 9.83
C LEU A 151 1.58 -7.32 8.42
N ALA A 152 2.81 -7.29 7.91
CA ALA A 152 3.14 -8.03 6.69
C ALA A 152 3.37 -9.50 7.05
N ASN A 153 2.48 -10.38 6.59
CA ASN A 153 2.49 -11.81 6.90
C ASN A 153 2.47 -12.65 5.62
N PRO A 154 3.63 -13.06 5.09
CA PRO A 154 3.68 -14.18 4.17
C PRO A 154 3.54 -15.50 4.94
#